data_AF-J9E293-F1
#
_entry.id   AF-J9E293-F1
#
_cell.length_a   1.000
_cell.length_b   1.000
_cell.length_c   1.000
_cell.angle_alpha   90.00
_cell.angle_beta   90.00
_cell.angle_gamma   90.00
#
_symmetry.space_group_name_H-M   'P 1'
#
loop_
_entity.id
_entity.type
_entity.pdbx_description
1 polymer ?
#
loop_
_entity_poly.entity_id
_entity_poly.type
_entity_poly.pdbx_seq_one_letter_code
_entity_poly.pdbx_strand_id
1 'polypeptide(L)'
;MASENNTGSDNTKRNRNDQNATKIQPMKKWKSVSDIYEPRRVTVTLSEGTLSLPHRLVYNETIGVLKENEKLKAELFDLKIQLLLIKKKYPLMLDGNGNNITKKYIDAVIELSNVRNERIRLEEMCYENEKKLNEQRRKMRRERMIHKKKQRNLLKRRRKIRSKLRKIRQKLHELNDKCDKRMSPIPNKDTKTEELKLRLSLANLILEEKEQNTL
;
A
#
# COMPACT_ATOMS: atom_id res chain seq x y z
N MET A 1 65.76 -51.83 -19.28
CA MET A 1 67.17 -51.72 -19.70
C MET A 1 67.79 -50.60 -18.90
N ALA A 2 68.92 -50.91 -18.27
CA ALA A 2 69.72 -50.00 -17.49
C ALA A 2 70.57 -49.10 -18.40
N SER A 3 71.08 -48.05 -17.76
CA SER A 3 72.43 -47.51 -17.93
C SER A 3 72.70 -46.69 -19.21
N GLU A 4 73.46 -45.61 -19.20
CA GLU A 4 74.17 -44.81 -18.18
C GLU A 4 74.81 -43.66 -19.00
N ASN A 5 75.56 -42.81 -18.29
CA ASN A 5 76.77 -42.12 -18.74
C ASN A 5 76.51 -40.68 -19.18
N ASN A 6 77.30 -39.67 -18.83
CA ASN A 6 78.52 -39.47 -18.02
C ASN A 6 78.89 -38.00 -18.40
N THR A 7 79.70 -37.18 -17.76
CA THR A 7 80.60 -37.21 -16.60
C THR A 7 81.20 -35.81 -16.57
N GLY A 8 81.53 -35.33 -15.38
CA GLY A 8 82.72 -34.51 -15.16
C GLY A 8 82.57 -33.04 -15.56
N SER A 9 83.24 -32.10 -14.91
CA SER A 9 84.41 -32.22 -14.05
C SER A 9 84.63 -30.82 -13.48
N ASP A 10 84.90 -30.75 -12.17
CA ASP A 10 85.97 -29.95 -11.54
C ASP A 10 86.05 -28.44 -11.81
N ASN A 11 86.55 -27.57 -10.95
CA ASN A 11 87.03 -27.57 -9.57
C ASN A 11 87.42 -26.10 -9.36
N THR A 12 87.09 -25.49 -8.21
CA THR A 12 88.00 -24.63 -7.42
C THR A 12 87.23 -24.05 -6.24
N LYS A 13 87.32 -24.69 -5.07
CA LYS A 13 88.28 -24.40 -3.97
C LYS A 13 87.83 -23.26 -3.04
N ARG A 14 87.37 -23.72 -1.86
CA ARG A 14 87.76 -23.29 -0.50
C ARG A 14 87.37 -21.87 -0.05
N ASN A 15 86.46 -21.78 0.92
CA ASN A 15 86.89 -21.72 2.32
C ASN A 15 85.73 -21.98 3.30
N ARG A 16 86.03 -22.81 4.31
CA ARG A 16 85.30 -22.90 5.58
C ARG A 16 85.75 -21.74 6.47
N ASN A 17 84.95 -21.46 7.50
CA ASN A 17 85.00 -20.36 8.48
C ASN A 17 84.06 -19.23 7.98
N ASP A 18 82.92 -18.95 8.61
CA ASP A 18 82.74 -18.75 10.03
C ASP A 18 81.43 -19.34 10.56
N GLN A 19 81.58 -20.26 11.50
CA GLN A 19 80.59 -20.52 12.53
C GLN A 19 80.48 -19.27 13.43
N ASN A 20 79.75 -18.26 12.98
CA ASN A 20 79.22 -17.22 13.86
C ASN A 20 77.71 -17.39 13.96
N ALA A 21 77.29 -18.56 14.44
CA ALA A 21 76.03 -18.64 15.16
C ALA A 21 76.22 -17.81 16.42
N THR A 22 75.74 -16.56 16.40
CA THR A 22 75.65 -15.72 17.58
C THR A 22 74.97 -16.55 18.66
N LYS A 23 75.75 -16.96 19.66
CA LYS A 23 75.28 -17.69 20.82
C LYS A 23 74.31 -16.73 21.51
N ILE A 24 73.01 -16.87 21.23
CA ILE A 24 71.98 -16.09 21.88
C ILE A 24 72.14 -16.40 23.37
N GLN A 25 72.68 -15.44 24.12
CA GLN A 25 72.69 -15.54 25.57
C GLN A 25 71.24 -15.76 26.00
N PRO A 26 70.96 -16.72 26.88
CA PRO A 26 69.60 -16.87 27.39
C PRO A 26 69.19 -15.52 27.96
N MET A 27 68.15 -14.91 27.38
CA MET A 27 67.58 -13.68 27.93
C MET A 27 67.33 -13.95 29.40
N LYS A 28 67.94 -13.12 30.27
CA LYS A 28 67.62 -13.12 31.69
C LYS A 28 66.10 -13.07 31.78
N LYS A 29 65.49 -14.05 32.46
CA LYS A 29 64.05 -14.07 32.72
C LYS A 29 63.69 -12.69 33.28
N TRP A 30 62.93 -11.92 32.52
CA TRP A 30 62.31 -10.73 33.05
C TRP A 30 61.34 -11.23 34.11
N LYS A 31 61.62 -10.89 35.38
CA LYS A 31 60.70 -11.16 36.48
C LYS A 31 59.36 -10.58 36.07
N SER A 32 58.32 -11.40 36.11
CA SER A 32 56.95 -10.89 35.96
C SER A 32 56.75 -9.81 37.02
N VAL A 33 55.96 -8.77 36.75
CA VAL A 33 55.58 -7.78 37.77
C VAL A 33 54.90 -8.48 38.97
N SER A 34 54.34 -9.66 38.74
CA SER A 34 53.82 -10.58 39.76
C SER A 34 54.87 -11.19 40.69
N ASP A 35 56.14 -11.27 40.29
CA ASP A 35 57.25 -11.82 41.11
C ASP A 35 57.88 -10.75 42.03
N ILE A 36 57.57 -9.47 41.81
CA ILE A 36 58.07 -8.33 42.61
C ILE A 36 57.05 -7.94 43.68
N TYR A 37 55.81 -8.39 43.54
CA TYR A 37 54.73 -8.10 44.47
C TYR A 37 54.22 -9.41 45.07
N GLU A 38 54.92 -9.91 46.10
CA GLU A 38 54.19 -10.65 47.11
C GLU A 38 53.22 -9.65 47.75
N PRO A 39 51.89 -9.82 47.61
CA PRO A 39 50.99 -9.05 48.43
C PRO A 39 51.27 -9.53 49.85
N ARG A 40 52.06 -8.75 50.60
CA ARG A 40 52.20 -8.91 52.03
C ARG A 40 50.78 -8.80 52.57
N ARG A 41 50.13 -9.95 52.76
CA ARG A 41 48.82 -10.03 53.41
C ARG A 41 49.08 -9.62 54.84
N VAL A 42 49.05 -8.31 55.07
CA VAL A 42 48.97 -7.78 56.41
C VAL A 42 47.59 -8.23 56.88
N THR A 43 47.55 -9.30 57.67
CA THR A 43 46.39 -9.65 58.49
C THR A 43 46.24 -8.53 59.51
N VAL A 44 45.68 -7.40 59.06
CA VAL A 44 45.19 -6.37 59.96
C VAL A 44 43.84 -6.91 60.44
N THR A 45 43.79 -7.38 61.67
CA THR A 45 42.52 -7.49 62.41
C THR A 45 42.01 -6.07 62.60
N LEU A 46 41.40 -5.51 61.55
CA LEU A 46 40.72 -4.22 61.60
C LEU A 46 39.47 -4.43 62.44
N SER A 47 39.52 -3.99 63.69
CA SER A 47 38.30 -3.53 64.35
C SER A 47 37.75 -2.37 63.52
N GLU A 48 36.43 -2.31 63.33
CA GLU A 48 35.71 -1.35 62.46
C GLU A 48 35.99 0.15 62.75
N GLY A 49 36.83 0.49 63.73
CA GLY A 49 37.02 1.85 64.25
C GLY A 49 38.40 2.53 64.08
N THR A 50 39.39 1.95 63.39
CA THR A 50 40.80 2.46 63.46
C THR A 50 41.46 2.90 62.14
N LEU A 51 40.70 3.34 61.14
CA LEU A 51 41.28 4.10 60.02
C LEU A 51 41.14 5.60 60.28
N SER A 52 42.27 6.32 60.33
CA SER A 52 42.27 7.78 60.37
C SER A 52 41.47 8.34 59.20
N LEU A 53 40.72 9.43 59.42
CA LEU A 53 39.87 10.11 58.42
C LEU A 53 40.53 10.25 57.03
N PRO A 54 41.82 10.61 56.89
CA PRO A 54 42.49 10.71 55.59
C PRO A 54 42.59 9.35 54.87
N HIS A 55 42.89 8.27 55.58
CA HIS A 55 43.05 6.95 54.97
C HIS A 55 41.72 6.36 54.49
N ARG A 56 40.62 6.64 55.20
CA ARG A 56 39.28 6.19 54.79
C ARG A 56 38.80 6.89 53.52
N LEU A 57 39.11 8.17 53.36
CA LEU A 57 38.79 8.93 52.15
C LEU A 57 39.56 8.40 50.94
N VAL A 58 40.89 8.23 51.06
CA VAL A 58 41.73 7.70 49.98
C VAL A 58 41.33 6.27 49.58
N TYR A 59 40.96 5.42 50.56
CA TYR A 59 40.53 4.05 50.28
C TYR A 59 39.17 4.00 49.55
N ASN A 60 38.22 4.86 49.92
CA ASN A 60 36.93 4.95 49.25
C ASN A 60 37.05 5.53 47.83
N GLU A 61 37.90 6.55 47.65
CA GLU A 61 38.21 7.13 46.34
C GLU A 61 38.88 6.10 45.42
N THR A 62 39.86 5.34 45.93
CA THR A 62 40.53 4.29 45.14
C THR A 62 39.60 3.14 44.76
N ILE A 63 38.67 2.72 45.64
CA ILE A 63 37.62 1.75 45.28
C ILE A 63 36.69 2.31 44.20
N GLY A 64 36.28 3.58 44.32
CA GLY A 64 35.46 4.25 43.32
C GLY A 64 36.14 4.28 41.95
N VAL A 65 37.41 4.68 41.90
CA VAL A 65 38.23 4.73 40.69
C VAL A 65 38.40 3.33 40.07
N LEU A 66 38.59 2.28 40.88
CA LEU A 66 38.71 0.91 40.35
C LEU A 66 37.42 0.43 39.68
N LYS A 67 36.26 0.68 40.30
CA LYS A 67 34.95 0.33 39.72
C LYS A 67 34.66 1.09 38.42
N GLU A 68 34.98 2.38 38.39
CA GLU A 68 34.83 3.19 37.19
C GLU A 68 35.77 2.71 36.06
N ASN A 69 36.99 2.31 36.40
CA ASN A 69 37.94 1.78 35.43
C ASN A 69 37.49 0.42 34.85
N GLU A 70 36.88 -0.45 35.66
CA GLU A 70 36.24 -1.67 35.16
C GLU A 70 35.09 -1.36 34.20
N LYS A 71 34.24 -0.39 34.55
CA LYS A 71 33.14 0.05 33.68
C LYS A 71 33.65 0.61 32.35
N LEU A 72 34.64 1.50 32.39
CA LEU A 72 35.25 2.09 31.19
C LEU A 72 35.92 1.03 30.31
N LYS A 73 36.55 0.00 30.89
CA LYS A 73 37.10 -1.12 30.13
C LYS A 73 36.02 -1.92 29.40
N ALA A 74 34.89 -2.16 30.05
CA ALA A 74 33.75 -2.83 29.43
C ALA A 74 33.17 -1.98 28.28
N GLU A 75 32.93 -0.69 28.51
CA GLU A 75 32.45 0.24 27.48
C GLU A 75 33.43 0.34 26.29
N LEU A 76 34.74 0.40 26.56
CA LEU A 76 35.77 0.42 25.53
C LEU A 76 35.80 -0.87 24.71
N PHE A 77 35.58 -2.02 25.35
CA PHE A 77 35.47 -3.31 24.67
C PHE A 77 34.25 -3.35 23.75
N ASP A 78 33.09 -2.91 24.23
CA ASP A 78 31.85 -2.83 23.44
C ASP A 78 32.00 -1.90 22.23
N LEU A 79 32.57 -0.71 22.43
CA LEU A 79 32.86 0.22 21.34
C LEU A 79 33.80 -0.39 20.29
N LYS A 80 34.78 -1.18 20.73
CA LYS A 80 35.71 -1.88 19.81
C LYS A 80 34.99 -2.94 18.98
N ILE A 81 34.03 -3.66 19.56
CA ILE A 81 33.16 -4.60 18.83
C ILE A 81 32.29 -3.83 17.82
N GLN A 82 31.63 -2.75 18.23
CA GLN A 82 30.80 -1.94 17.34
C GLN A 82 31.60 -1.40 16.16
N LEU A 83 32.80 -0.89 16.40
CA LEU A 83 33.71 -0.41 15.35
C LEU A 83 34.08 -1.53 14.36
N LEU A 84 34.35 -2.73 14.86
CA LEU A 84 34.64 -3.89 14.01
C LEU A 84 33.46 -4.26 13.11
N LEU A 85 32.24 -4.25 13.65
CA LEU A 85 31.02 -4.50 12.89
C LEU A 85 30.79 -3.45 11.81
N ILE A 86 30.99 -2.17 12.13
CA ILE A 86 30.87 -1.07 11.17
C ILE A 86 31.90 -1.21 10.05
N LYS A 87 33.17 -1.51 10.38
CA LYS A 87 34.23 -1.74 9.37
C LYS A 87 33.95 -2.94 8.48
N LYS A 88 33.32 -4.00 9.02
CA LYS A 88 32.87 -5.15 8.21
C LYS A 88 31.74 -4.76 7.26
N LYS A 89 30.79 -3.93 7.71
CA LYS A 89 29.65 -3.49 6.91
C LYS A 89 30.03 -2.47 5.84
N TYR A 90 30.97 -1.59 6.16
CA TYR A 90 31.48 -0.54 5.28
C TYR A 90 33.00 -0.63 5.20
N PRO A 91 33.53 -1.50 4.33
CA PRO A 91 34.96 -1.65 4.15
C PRO A 91 35.58 -0.37 3.56
N LEU A 92 36.90 -0.26 3.71
CA LEU A 92 37.68 0.77 3.03
C LEU A 92 37.50 0.61 1.52
N MET A 93 36.95 1.63 0.87
CA MET A 93 36.78 1.67 -0.58
C MET A 93 37.82 2.60 -1.17
N LEU A 94 38.56 2.09 -2.16
CA LEU A 94 39.55 2.84 -2.92
C LEU A 94 39.09 2.95 -4.38
N ASP A 95 39.39 4.07 -5.02
CA ASP A 95 39.19 4.23 -6.46
C ASP A 95 40.31 3.53 -7.27
N GLY A 96 40.21 3.55 -8.59
CA GLY A 96 41.24 2.97 -9.49
C GLY A 96 42.62 3.62 -9.37
N ASN A 97 42.71 4.79 -8.73
CA ASN A 97 43.95 5.53 -8.49
C ASN A 97 44.47 5.34 -7.04
N GLY A 98 43.77 4.55 -6.21
CA GLY A 98 44.11 4.31 -4.81
C GLY A 98 43.62 5.37 -3.81
N ASN A 99 42.80 6.33 -4.22
CA ASN A 99 42.24 7.33 -3.32
C ASN A 99 41.08 6.76 -2.49
N ASN A 100 40.98 7.17 -1.22
CA ASN A 100 39.90 6.74 -0.34
C ASN A 100 38.55 7.40 -0.70
N ILE A 101 37.62 6.58 -1.17
CA ILE A 101 36.24 6.97 -1.55
C ILE A 101 35.18 6.40 -0.59
N THR A 102 35.58 5.84 0.55
CA THR A 102 34.71 5.15 1.50
C THR A 102 33.50 5.98 1.90
N LYS A 103 33.69 7.28 2.17
CA LYS A 103 32.59 8.17 2.54
C LYS A 103 31.56 8.29 1.43
N LYS A 104 31.99 8.56 0.19
CA LYS A 104 31.10 8.64 -0.99
C LYS A 104 30.34 7.33 -1.21
N TYR A 105 31.01 6.19 -0.99
CA TYR A 105 30.35 4.89 -1.08
C TYR A 105 29.26 4.72 -0.01
N ILE A 106 29.55 5.05 1.26
CA ILE A 106 28.56 4.96 2.34
C ILE A 106 27.36 5.86 2.04
N ASP A 107 27.61 7.11 1.63
CA ASP A 107 26.55 8.06 1.29
C ASP A 107 25.66 7.51 0.17
N ALA A 108 26.27 6.98 -0.91
CA ALA A 108 25.54 6.37 -2.03
C ALA A 108 24.72 5.13 -1.60
N VAL A 109 25.23 4.30 -0.69
CA VAL A 109 24.49 3.14 -0.16
C VAL A 109 23.28 3.58 0.65
N ILE A 110 23.40 4.63 1.45
CA ILE A 110 22.29 5.21 2.22
C ILE A 110 21.24 5.79 1.27
N GLU A 111 21.66 6.58 0.28
CA GLU A 111 20.77 7.15 -0.73
C GLU A 111 20.01 6.05 -1.49
N LEU A 112 20.71 5.01 -1.94
CA LEU A 112 20.10 3.88 -2.64
C LEU A 112 19.08 3.15 -1.77
N SER A 113 19.38 2.96 -0.48
CA SER A 113 18.43 2.39 0.48
C SER A 113 17.17 3.25 0.62
N ASN A 114 17.32 4.57 0.69
CA ASN A 114 16.19 5.50 0.81
C ASN A 114 15.31 5.47 -0.45
N VAL A 115 15.92 5.51 -1.63
CA VAL A 115 15.20 5.41 -2.91
C VAL A 115 14.48 4.06 -3.03
N ARG A 116 15.11 2.97 -2.58
CA ARG A 116 14.48 1.65 -2.57
C ARG A 116 13.25 1.60 -1.65
N ASN A 117 13.33 2.20 -0.48
CA ASN A 117 12.20 2.28 0.46
C ASN A 117 11.06 3.11 -0.11
N GLU A 118 11.37 4.25 -0.74
CA GLU A 118 10.36 5.10 -1.35
C GLU A 118 9.69 4.40 -2.55
N ARG A 119 10.45 3.65 -3.35
CA ARG A 119 9.90 2.81 -4.41
C ARG A 119 8.88 1.81 -3.87
N ILE A 120 9.21 1.07 -2.80
CA ILE A 120 8.31 0.08 -2.19
C ILE A 120 7.01 0.77 -1.74
N ARG A 121 7.13 1.91 -1.05
CA ARG A 121 5.99 2.70 -0.60
C ARG A 121 5.09 3.15 -1.75
N LEU A 122 5.69 3.63 -2.84
CA LEU A 122 4.96 4.06 -4.03
C LEU A 122 4.27 2.88 -4.74
N GLU A 123 4.93 1.72 -4.82
CA GLU A 123 4.34 0.49 -5.37
C GLU A 123 3.11 0.04 -4.58
N GLU A 124 3.19 0.06 -3.24
CA GLU A 124 2.06 -0.25 -2.35
C GLU A 124 0.88 0.70 -2.58
N MET A 125 1.14 2.02 -2.63
CA MET A 125 0.10 3.00 -2.91
C MET A 125 -0.54 2.81 -4.29
N CYS A 126 0.27 2.49 -5.31
CA CYS A 126 -0.24 2.21 -6.65
C CYS A 126 -1.16 0.99 -6.66
N TYR A 127 -0.76 -0.08 -6.00
CA TYR A 127 -1.54 -1.31 -5.89
C TYR A 127 -2.90 -1.06 -5.19
N GLU A 128 -2.90 -0.32 -4.08
CA GLU A 128 -4.14 0.03 -3.38
C GLU A 128 -5.08 0.87 -4.24
N ASN A 129 -4.53 1.86 -4.95
CA ASN A 129 -5.30 2.74 -5.82
C ASN A 129 -5.91 1.96 -7.00
N GLU A 130 -5.14 1.05 -7.59
CA GLU A 130 -5.64 0.17 -8.65
C GLU A 130 -6.78 -0.73 -8.15
N LYS A 131 -6.62 -1.31 -6.95
CA LYS A 131 -7.67 -2.14 -6.32
C LYS A 131 -8.96 -1.34 -6.12
N LYS A 132 -8.87 -0.12 -5.59
CA LYS A 132 -10.02 0.79 -5.39
C LYS A 132 -10.69 1.13 -6.73
N LEU A 133 -9.91 1.47 -7.74
CA LEU A 133 -10.42 1.80 -9.07
C LEU A 133 -11.14 0.61 -9.71
N ASN A 134 -10.57 -0.59 -9.59
CA ASN A 134 -11.15 -1.81 -10.12
C ASN A 134 -12.48 -2.17 -9.42
N GLU A 135 -12.57 -1.96 -8.11
CA GLU A 135 -13.82 -2.16 -7.37
C GLU A 135 -14.91 -1.16 -7.80
N GLN A 136 -14.56 0.11 -7.98
CA GLN A 136 -15.49 1.12 -8.52
C GLN A 136 -15.96 0.77 -9.94
N ARG A 137 -15.05 0.34 -10.81
CA ARG A 137 -15.39 -0.14 -12.17
C ARG A 137 -16.36 -1.32 -12.13
N ARG A 138 -16.17 -2.27 -11.21
CA ARG A 138 -17.10 -3.40 -11.00
C ARG A 138 -18.48 -2.93 -10.54
N LYS A 139 -18.55 -2.01 -9.57
CA LYS A 139 -19.82 -1.42 -9.10
C LYS A 139 -20.57 -0.72 -10.22
N MET A 140 -19.91 0.17 -10.96
CA MET A 140 -20.52 0.86 -12.10
C MET A 140 -21.02 -0.11 -13.19
N ARG A 141 -20.27 -1.19 -13.48
CA ARG A 141 -20.73 -2.21 -14.43
C ARG A 141 -22.01 -2.89 -13.96
N ARG A 142 -22.10 -3.26 -12.68
CA ARG A 142 -23.31 -3.87 -12.09
C ARG A 142 -24.51 -2.91 -12.16
N GLU A 143 -24.33 -1.64 -11.79
CA GLU A 143 -25.38 -0.62 -11.85
C GLU A 143 -25.88 -0.40 -13.28
N ARG A 144 -24.98 -0.31 -14.26
CA ARG A 144 -25.34 -0.22 -15.68
C ARG A 144 -26.19 -1.42 -16.12
N MET A 145 -25.85 -2.62 -15.69
CA MET A 145 -26.62 -3.83 -16.00
C MET A 145 -28.02 -3.80 -15.37
N ILE A 146 -28.12 -3.38 -14.11
CA ILE A 146 -29.41 -3.21 -13.42
C ILE A 146 -30.26 -2.16 -14.14
N HIS A 147 -29.68 -1.01 -14.49
CA HIS A 147 -30.37 0.05 -15.20
C HIS A 147 -30.88 -0.40 -16.57
N LYS A 148 -30.05 -1.09 -17.35
CA LYS A 148 -30.45 -1.70 -18.63
C LYS A 148 -31.60 -2.70 -18.44
N LYS A 149 -31.57 -3.54 -17.39
CA LYS A 149 -32.66 -4.49 -17.09
C LYS A 149 -33.96 -3.76 -16.74
N LYS A 150 -33.90 -2.71 -15.91
CA LYS A 150 -35.04 -1.86 -15.58
C LYS A 150 -35.65 -1.22 -16.85
N GLN A 151 -34.84 -0.62 -17.71
CA GLN A 151 -35.32 -0.04 -18.97
C GLN A 151 -36.00 -1.07 -19.88
N ARG A 152 -35.40 -2.26 -20.05
CA ARG A 152 -36.01 -3.34 -20.85
C ARG A 152 -37.39 -3.75 -20.28
N ASN A 153 -37.51 -3.85 -18.96
CA ASN A 153 -38.78 -4.19 -18.30
C ASN A 153 -39.84 -3.10 -18.49
N LEU A 154 -39.46 -1.82 -18.35
CA LEU A 154 -40.35 -0.69 -18.61
C LEU A 154 -40.83 -0.68 -20.07
N LEU A 155 -39.94 -0.95 -21.03
CA LEU A 155 -40.30 -1.04 -22.43
C LEU A 155 -41.31 -2.18 -22.69
N LYS A 156 -41.11 -3.35 -22.09
CA LYS A 156 -42.07 -4.48 -22.15
C LYS A 156 -43.43 -4.08 -21.57
N ARG A 157 -43.46 -3.41 -20.41
CA ARG A 157 -44.71 -2.91 -19.80
C ARG A 157 -45.41 -1.90 -20.70
N ARG A 158 -44.67 -0.93 -21.24
CA ARG A 158 -45.20 0.07 -22.19
C ARG A 158 -45.82 -0.59 -23.42
N ARG A 159 -45.18 -1.61 -23.99
CA ARG A 159 -45.73 -2.38 -25.12
C ARG A 159 -47.03 -3.10 -24.75
N LYS A 160 -47.10 -3.74 -23.57
CA LYS A 160 -48.33 -4.38 -23.06
C LYS A 160 -49.48 -3.39 -22.86
N ILE A 161 -49.19 -2.20 -22.33
CA ILE A 161 -50.21 -1.16 -22.15
C ILE A 161 -50.70 -0.67 -23.52
N ARG A 162 -49.79 -0.42 -24.47
CA ARG A 162 -50.18 -0.02 -25.84
C ARG A 162 -51.07 -1.06 -26.52
N SER A 163 -50.77 -2.36 -26.36
CA SER A 163 -51.60 -3.41 -26.96
C SER A 163 -52.99 -3.47 -26.31
N LYS A 164 -53.08 -3.35 -24.98
CA LYS A 164 -54.38 -3.22 -24.28
C LYS A 164 -55.18 -2.01 -24.75
N LEU A 165 -54.53 -0.84 -24.86
CA LEU A 165 -55.17 0.39 -25.34
C LEU A 165 -55.69 0.23 -26.77
N ARG A 166 -54.90 -0.39 -27.66
CA ARG A 166 -55.34 -0.68 -29.04
C ARG A 166 -56.59 -1.57 -29.06
N LYS A 167 -56.63 -2.63 -28.24
CA LYS A 167 -57.81 -3.50 -28.12
C LYS A 167 -59.04 -2.74 -27.61
N ILE A 168 -58.89 -1.89 -26.60
CA ILE A 168 -60.00 -1.08 -26.07
C ILE A 168 -60.51 -0.10 -27.13
N ARG A 169 -59.62 0.58 -27.86
CA ARG A 169 -60.00 1.47 -28.97
C ARG A 169 -60.77 0.74 -30.06
N GLN A 170 -60.32 -0.45 -30.44
CA GLN A 170 -61.05 -1.28 -31.42
C GLN A 170 -62.46 -1.62 -30.93
N LYS A 171 -62.61 -2.07 -29.67
CA LYS A 171 -63.94 -2.33 -29.09
C LYS A 171 -64.82 -1.09 -29.05
N LEU A 172 -64.25 0.08 -28.76
CA LEU A 172 -64.99 1.34 -28.75
C LEU A 172 -65.47 1.72 -30.17
N HIS A 173 -64.62 1.56 -31.18
CA HIS A 173 -65.01 1.75 -32.58
C HIS A 173 -66.12 0.76 -32.99
N GLU A 174 -65.98 -0.53 -32.68
CA GLU A 174 -67.02 -1.53 -32.96
C GLU A 174 -68.35 -1.24 -32.26
N LEU A 175 -68.31 -0.67 -31.04
CA LEU A 175 -69.51 -0.24 -30.32
C LEU A 175 -70.12 1.00 -30.95
N ASN A 176 -69.31 1.99 -31.35
CA ASN A 176 -69.79 3.17 -32.05
C ASN A 176 -70.43 2.78 -33.38
N ASP A 177 -69.80 1.92 -34.18
CA ASP A 177 -70.38 1.42 -35.44
C ASP A 177 -71.71 0.69 -35.20
N LYS A 178 -71.85 -0.02 -34.08
CA LYS A 178 -73.13 -0.66 -33.69
C LYS A 178 -74.17 0.36 -33.23
N CYS A 179 -73.78 1.40 -32.52
CA CYS A 179 -74.66 2.51 -32.15
C CYS A 179 -75.12 3.25 -33.41
N ASP A 180 -74.22 3.57 -34.33
CA ASP A 180 -74.54 4.24 -35.60
C ASP A 180 -75.44 3.38 -36.50
N LYS A 181 -75.32 2.05 -36.45
CA LYS A 181 -76.24 1.12 -37.14
C LYS A 181 -77.59 0.94 -36.44
N ARG A 182 -77.65 1.10 -35.11
CA ARG A 182 -78.89 0.96 -34.31
C ARG A 182 -79.66 2.28 -34.23
N MET A 183 -78.96 3.39 -34.35
CA MET A 183 -79.57 4.68 -34.64
C MET A 183 -79.98 4.61 -36.11
N SER A 184 -81.24 4.26 -36.35
CA SER A 184 -81.88 4.67 -37.61
C SER A 184 -81.62 6.17 -37.77
N PRO A 185 -81.41 6.69 -39.00
CA PRO A 185 -81.42 8.12 -39.20
C PRO A 185 -82.65 8.63 -38.46
N ILE A 186 -82.46 9.47 -37.45
CA ILE A 186 -83.59 10.14 -36.79
C ILE A 186 -84.36 10.70 -37.98
N PRO A 187 -85.62 10.28 -38.24
CA PRO A 187 -86.35 10.86 -39.34
C PRO A 187 -86.32 12.34 -39.02
N ASN A 188 -85.69 13.10 -39.92
CA ASN A 188 -85.72 14.54 -39.86
C ASN A 188 -87.20 14.83 -40.04
N LYS A 189 -87.95 14.88 -38.93
CA LYS A 189 -89.29 15.43 -38.92
C LYS A 189 -89.00 16.85 -39.34
N ASP A 190 -89.16 17.12 -40.63
CA ASP A 190 -89.02 18.45 -41.18
C ASP A 190 -89.92 19.31 -40.31
N THR A 191 -89.31 20.01 -39.36
CA THR A 191 -90.02 20.79 -38.35
C THR A 191 -90.86 21.84 -39.07
N LYS A 192 -90.40 22.28 -40.24
CA LYS A 192 -91.16 23.08 -41.20
C LYS A 192 -92.44 22.41 -41.70
N THR A 193 -92.44 21.12 -42.01
CA THR A 193 -93.61 20.44 -42.57
C THR A 193 -94.67 20.20 -41.50
N GLU A 194 -94.26 19.87 -40.27
CA GLU A 194 -95.17 19.78 -39.13
C GLU A 194 -95.65 21.17 -38.67
N GLU A 195 -94.79 22.18 -38.70
CA GLU A 195 -95.17 23.57 -38.43
C GLU A 195 -96.18 24.09 -39.48
N LEU A 196 -95.98 23.77 -40.76
CA LEU A 196 -96.93 24.13 -41.82
C LEU A 196 -98.28 23.43 -41.65
N LYS A 197 -98.30 22.15 -41.24
CA LYS A 197 -99.56 21.45 -40.91
C LYS A 197 -100.29 22.13 -39.75
N LEU A 198 -99.57 22.49 -38.68
CA LEU A 198 -100.16 23.19 -37.53
C LEU A 198 -100.69 24.58 -37.92
N ARG A 199 -99.94 25.34 -38.72
CA ARG A 199 -100.39 26.64 -39.24
C ARG A 199 -101.63 26.51 -40.13
N LEU A 200 -101.70 25.48 -40.97
CA LEU A 200 -102.86 25.22 -41.81
C LEU A 200 -104.09 24.84 -40.98
N SER A 201 -103.94 23.98 -39.97
CA SER A 201 -105.01 23.67 -39.02
C SER A 201 -105.50 24.89 -38.27
N LEU A 202 -104.60 25.77 -37.81
CA LEU A 202 -104.98 27.01 -37.13
C LEU A 202 -105.75 27.97 -38.06
N ALA A 203 -105.31 28.10 -39.31
CA ALA A 203 -105.98 28.94 -40.31
C ALA A 203 -107.40 28.45 -40.62
N ASN A 204 -107.59 27.14 -40.75
CA ASN A 204 -108.92 26.55 -40.97
C ASN A 204 -109.85 26.81 -39.77
N LEU A 205 -109.33 26.70 -38.55
CA LEU A 205 -110.09 26.94 -37.33
C LEU A 205 -110.53 28.41 -37.22
N ILE A 206 -109.66 29.36 -37.60
CA ILE A 206 -109.99 30.79 -37.66
C ILE A 206 -111.03 31.09 -38.76
N LEU A 207 -110.99 30.37 -39.88
CA LEU A 207 -111.98 30.51 -40.95
C LEU A 207 -113.35 29.98 -40.51
N GLU A 208 -113.39 28.80 -39.89
CA GLU A 208 -114.62 28.22 -39.32
C GLU A 208 -115.22 29.15 -38.24
N GLU A 209 -114.39 29.76 -37.40
CA GLU A 209 -114.83 30.70 -36.36
C GLU A 209 -115.32 32.05 -36.94
N LYS A 210 -114.78 32.47 -38.10
CA LYS A 210 -115.29 33.65 -38.82
C LYS A 210 -116.60 33.37 -39.55
N GLU A 211 -116.77 32.19 -40.13
CA GLU A 211 -118.02 31.78 -40.78
C GLU A 211 -119.17 31.66 -39.76
N GLN A 212 -118.87 31.22 -38.54
CA GLN A 212 -119.84 31.17 -37.43
C GLN A 212 -120.20 32.55 -36.84
N ASN A 213 -119.35 33.57 -36.98
CA ASN A 213 -119.59 34.93 -36.47
C ASN A 213 -120.23 35.88 -37.51
N THR A 214 -120.54 35.39 -38.72
CA THR A 214 -121.22 36.15 -39.80
C THR A 214 -122.66 35.70 -40.08
N LEU A 215 -123.26 34.90 -39.19
CA LEU A 215 -124.69 34.56 -39.15
C LEU A 215 -125.36 35.24 -37.95
#